data_AF-A0A7W1LEH7-F1
#
_entry.id   AF-A0A7W1LEH7-F1
#
_cell.length_a   1.000
_cell.length_b   1.000
_cell.length_c   1.000
_cell.angle_alpha   90.00
_cell.angle_beta   90.00
_cell.angle_gamma   90.00
#
_symmetry.space_group_name_H-M   'P 1'
#
loop_
_entity.id
_entity.type
_entity.pdbx_description
1 polymer ?
#
loop_
_entity_poly.entity_id
_entity_poly.type
_entity_poly.pdbx_seq_one_letter_code
_entity_poly.pdbx_strand_id
1 'polypeptide(L)'
;MRRPRLALSMLALAGAIAIGATGASNADPGITGKTILLGGTSPLSGPASAYASVARGADAYFEYVNARGGVNGRTIVYKVVDDAYNPAQTVQATRQLVEQDKVFAVFNSLGTEHNVATRDYLNQLRVPQLFVASGATTFGRDHKRYPYTIGFQPSYQAEGWIYGTYLARTKPGAKIGVLFQNDDYGKDLLAGLRSGIARSKVKIVAAEGYEAAATDVQSQIAKLKAAGANTLALFATPKFAIQGYVFANRLGWHPLAIVNAVSSASNIMTLASEGNSNRTVENSVSIAFLKDPTDARWRADAAMKLYRSVLARYARGANAKDVYHVYGMAVAHETVRVLKA
;
A
#
# COMPACT_ATOMS: atom_id res chain seq x y z
N MET A 1 -35.09 -30.49 -87.99
CA MET A 1 -35.03 -30.91 -86.56
C MET A 1 -33.93 -30.12 -85.86
N ARG A 2 -34.24 -29.53 -84.69
CA ARG A 2 -33.36 -29.08 -83.58
C ARG A 2 -32.19 -28.12 -83.90
N ARG A 3 -31.91 -27.02 -83.21
CA ARG A 3 -32.52 -26.05 -82.26
C ARG A 3 -31.37 -25.02 -82.02
N PRO A 4 -31.62 -23.71 -81.84
CA PRO A 4 -30.57 -22.71 -81.68
C PRO A 4 -30.08 -22.60 -80.22
N ARG A 5 -28.89 -22.05 -79.98
CA ARG A 5 -28.46 -21.56 -78.66
C ARG A 5 -27.80 -20.20 -78.78
N LEU A 6 -28.46 -19.22 -78.13
CA LEU A 6 -28.00 -17.87 -77.87
C LEU A 6 -26.80 -17.89 -76.90
N ALA A 7 -25.83 -17.01 -77.11
CA ALA A 7 -24.87 -16.60 -76.10
C ALA A 7 -25.24 -15.21 -75.60
N LEU A 8 -25.50 -15.12 -74.29
CA LEU A 8 -25.96 -13.94 -73.57
C LEU A 8 -24.73 -13.17 -73.06
N SER A 9 -24.59 -11.90 -73.45
CA SER A 9 -23.55 -11.00 -72.95
C SER A 9 -23.97 -10.41 -71.61
N MET A 10 -23.31 -10.80 -70.51
CA MET A 10 -23.48 -10.19 -69.19
C MET A 10 -22.64 -8.91 -69.08
N LEU A 11 -23.31 -7.77 -68.90
CA LEU A 11 -22.67 -6.49 -68.55
C LEU A 11 -22.52 -6.44 -67.02
N ALA A 12 -21.27 -6.38 -66.53
CA ALA A 12 -20.95 -6.30 -65.11
C ALA A 12 -21.12 -4.85 -64.60
N LEU A 13 -21.95 -4.67 -63.57
CA LEU A 13 -22.15 -3.42 -62.84
C LEU A 13 -21.13 -3.33 -61.69
N ALA A 14 -20.10 -2.50 -61.82
CA ALA A 14 -19.12 -2.24 -60.78
C ALA A 14 -19.69 -1.26 -59.72
N GLY A 15 -20.17 -1.80 -58.60
CA GLY A 15 -20.53 -1.02 -57.41
C GLY A 15 -19.28 -0.69 -56.58
N ALA A 16 -18.93 0.60 -56.49
CA ALA A 16 -17.90 1.08 -55.59
C ALA A 16 -18.42 1.08 -54.13
N ILE A 17 -17.99 0.10 -53.34
CA ILE A 17 -18.19 0.09 -51.89
C ILE A 17 -17.08 0.96 -51.27
N ALA A 18 -17.41 2.20 -50.92
CA ALA A 18 -16.58 3.02 -50.06
C ALA A 18 -16.67 2.48 -48.62
N ILE A 19 -15.74 1.57 -48.26
CA ILE A 19 -15.55 1.16 -46.87
C ILE A 19 -14.86 2.33 -46.16
N GLY A 20 -15.64 3.15 -45.46
CA GLY A 20 -15.14 4.11 -44.50
C GLY A 20 -14.46 3.37 -43.36
N ALA A 21 -13.13 3.22 -43.44
CA ALA A 21 -12.30 2.82 -42.31
C ALA A 21 -12.27 3.97 -41.30
N THR A 22 -13.26 4.03 -40.41
CA THR A 22 -13.14 4.78 -39.16
C THR A 22 -12.10 4.04 -38.32
N GLY A 23 -10.87 4.54 -38.35
CA GLY A 23 -9.81 4.10 -37.46
C GLY A 23 -10.25 4.32 -36.02
N ALA A 24 -10.80 3.29 -35.39
CA ALA A 24 -10.87 3.20 -33.96
C ALA A 24 -9.41 3.19 -33.48
N SER A 25 -8.91 4.33 -33.00
CA SER A 25 -7.68 4.31 -32.21
C SER A 25 -7.94 3.32 -31.08
N ASN A 26 -7.09 2.30 -30.93
CA ASN A 26 -7.12 1.43 -29.76
C ASN A 26 -6.98 2.33 -28.52
N ALA A 27 -8.11 2.70 -27.92
CA ALA A 27 -8.11 3.41 -26.66
C ALA A 27 -7.57 2.43 -25.61
N ASP A 28 -6.60 2.86 -24.81
CA ASP A 28 -6.11 2.05 -23.70
C ASP A 28 -7.29 1.59 -22.83
N PRO A 29 -7.32 0.33 -22.37
CA PRO A 29 -8.35 -0.15 -21.47
C PRO A 29 -8.60 0.82 -20.32
N GLY A 30 -9.86 1.03 -19.96
CA GLY A 30 -10.23 1.90 -18.84
C GLY A 30 -10.10 3.40 -19.11
N ILE A 31 -9.59 3.83 -20.27
CA ILE A 31 -9.60 5.24 -20.68
C ILE A 31 -10.70 5.46 -21.72
N THR A 32 -11.60 6.39 -21.43
CA THR A 32 -12.61 6.86 -22.39
C THR A 32 -12.42 8.34 -22.66
N GLY A 33 -13.26 8.94 -23.52
CA GLY A 33 -13.31 10.39 -23.68
C GLY A 33 -13.71 11.14 -22.40
N LYS A 34 -14.24 10.46 -21.38
CA LYS A 34 -14.78 11.07 -20.15
C LYS A 34 -14.15 10.55 -18.87
N THR A 35 -13.53 9.38 -18.87
CA THR A 35 -13.12 8.68 -17.65
C THR A 35 -11.73 8.05 -17.76
N ILE A 36 -11.06 7.94 -16.62
CA ILE A 36 -9.88 7.11 -16.39
C ILE A 36 -10.24 6.15 -15.25
N LEU A 37 -10.33 4.86 -15.54
CA LEU A 37 -10.68 3.84 -14.56
C LEU A 37 -9.42 3.26 -13.92
N LEU A 38 -9.25 3.48 -12.62
CA LEU A 38 -8.21 2.87 -11.80
C LEU A 38 -8.82 1.76 -10.95
N GLY A 39 -8.14 0.63 -10.85
CA GLY A 39 -8.46 -0.46 -9.93
C GLY A 39 -7.52 -0.45 -8.73
N GLY A 40 -7.87 -1.12 -7.64
CA GLY A 40 -6.96 -1.39 -6.53
C GLY A 40 -7.54 -2.42 -5.58
N THR A 41 -6.68 -3.07 -4.81
CA THR A 41 -7.10 -3.95 -3.72
C THR A 41 -6.76 -3.32 -2.38
N SER A 42 -7.61 -3.53 -1.39
CA SER A 42 -7.40 -3.01 -0.05
C SER A 42 -7.96 -4.01 0.96
N PRO A 43 -7.35 -4.20 2.13
CA PRO A 43 -7.96 -4.99 3.19
C PRO A 43 -9.10 -4.17 3.81
N LEU A 44 -10.30 -4.26 3.24
CA LEU A 44 -11.50 -3.64 3.82
C LEU A 44 -12.05 -4.49 4.97
N SER A 45 -11.67 -5.77 5.00
CA SER A 45 -11.90 -6.70 6.11
C SER A 45 -10.58 -7.37 6.55
N GLY A 46 -10.68 -8.29 7.51
CA GLY A 46 -9.54 -9.08 7.97
C GLY A 46 -8.58 -8.35 8.92
N PRO A 47 -7.42 -8.95 9.23
CA PRO A 47 -6.52 -8.53 10.31
C PRO A 47 -5.81 -7.20 10.04
N ALA A 48 -5.76 -6.75 8.78
CA ALA A 48 -5.13 -5.49 8.36
C ALA A 48 -6.14 -4.39 8.00
N SER A 49 -7.42 -4.56 8.36
CA SER A 49 -8.52 -3.62 8.07
C SER A 49 -8.30 -2.19 8.60
N ALA A 50 -7.39 -1.99 9.56
CA ALA A 50 -6.96 -0.66 9.99
C ALA A 50 -6.42 0.20 8.82
N TYR A 51 -5.95 -0.42 7.74
CA TYR A 51 -5.46 0.29 6.56
C TYR A 51 -6.54 0.68 5.54
N ALA A 52 -7.81 0.29 5.72
CA ALA A 52 -8.89 0.65 4.79
C ALA A 52 -9.02 2.17 4.56
N SER A 53 -8.60 2.98 5.54
CA SER A 53 -8.49 4.44 5.44
C SER A 53 -7.59 4.91 4.29
N VAL A 54 -6.62 4.12 3.84
CA VAL A 54 -5.76 4.45 2.68
C VAL A 54 -6.60 4.63 1.42
N ALA A 55 -7.37 3.61 1.06
CA ALA A 55 -8.22 3.65 -0.13
C ALA A 55 -9.24 4.80 -0.05
N ARG A 56 -9.84 5.01 1.13
CA ARG A 56 -10.78 6.11 1.38
C ARG A 56 -10.15 7.49 1.23
N GLY A 57 -8.91 7.68 1.68
CA GLY A 57 -8.17 8.94 1.54
C GLY A 57 -7.81 9.24 0.09
N ALA A 58 -7.43 8.21 -0.67
CA ALA A 58 -7.16 8.33 -2.10
C ALA A 58 -8.42 8.69 -2.90
N ASP A 59 -9.53 7.99 -2.65
CA ASP A 59 -10.81 8.23 -3.32
C ASP A 59 -11.32 9.67 -3.08
N ALA A 60 -11.25 10.15 -1.83
CA ALA A 60 -11.60 11.53 -1.49
C ALA A 60 -10.81 12.57 -2.30
N TYR A 61 -9.53 12.29 -2.58
CA TYR A 61 -8.70 13.17 -3.38
C TYR A 61 -9.05 13.11 -4.87
N PHE A 62 -9.35 11.93 -5.41
CA PHE A 62 -9.83 11.80 -6.79
C PHE A 62 -11.16 12.54 -6.97
N GLU A 63 -12.09 12.43 -6.03
CA GLU A 63 -13.34 13.20 -6.03
C GLU A 63 -13.13 14.72 -5.98
N TYR A 64 -12.16 15.18 -5.18
CA TYR A 64 -11.73 16.58 -5.16
C TYR A 64 -11.23 17.06 -6.54
N VAL A 65 -10.47 16.22 -7.25
CA VAL A 65 -9.93 16.50 -8.59
C VAL A 65 -11.04 16.45 -9.65
N ASN A 66 -11.93 15.46 -9.58
CA ASN A 66 -13.09 15.31 -10.46
C ASN A 66 -14.00 16.55 -10.42
N ALA A 67 -14.28 17.07 -9.21
CA ALA A 67 -15.04 18.30 -9.01
C ALA A 67 -14.38 19.55 -9.61
N ARG A 68 -13.13 19.46 -10.10
CA ARG A 68 -12.35 20.54 -10.73
C ARG A 68 -12.02 20.25 -12.20
N GLY A 69 -12.80 19.40 -12.84
CA GLY A 69 -12.64 19.07 -14.27
C GLY A 69 -11.75 17.85 -14.54
N GLY A 70 -11.30 17.16 -13.49
CA GLY A 70 -10.56 15.90 -13.62
C GLY A 70 -9.13 16.07 -14.14
N VAL A 71 -8.66 15.07 -14.87
CA VAL A 71 -7.35 15.03 -15.54
C VAL A 71 -7.57 15.06 -17.04
N ASN A 72 -7.06 16.10 -17.72
CA ASN A 72 -7.21 16.28 -19.17
C ASN A 72 -8.66 16.13 -19.63
N GLY A 73 -9.60 16.70 -18.86
CA GLY A 73 -11.05 16.66 -19.10
C GLY A 73 -11.76 15.35 -18.73
N ARG A 74 -11.04 14.39 -18.13
CA ARG A 74 -11.58 13.07 -17.74
C ARG A 74 -11.67 12.93 -16.23
N THR A 75 -12.76 12.39 -15.72
CA THR A 75 -12.88 12.05 -14.30
C THR A 75 -12.16 10.73 -13.99
N ILE A 76 -11.60 10.63 -12.80
CA ILE A 76 -10.99 9.41 -12.29
C ILE A 76 -12.06 8.60 -11.57
N VAL A 77 -12.21 7.33 -11.92
CA VAL A 77 -13.04 6.38 -11.18
C VAL A 77 -12.10 5.40 -10.49
N TYR A 78 -12.15 5.32 -9.15
CA TYR A 78 -11.33 4.40 -8.40
C TYR A 78 -12.15 3.22 -7.87
N LYS A 79 -11.97 2.05 -8.47
CA LYS A 79 -12.63 0.81 -8.06
C LYS A 79 -11.74 0.03 -7.10
N VAL A 80 -12.20 -0.12 -5.86
CA VAL A 80 -11.49 -0.85 -4.81
C VAL A 80 -12.19 -2.18 -4.54
N VAL A 81 -11.43 -3.27 -4.48
CA VAL A 81 -11.92 -4.61 -4.13
C VAL A 81 -11.29 -5.06 -2.81
N ASP A 82 -12.11 -5.62 -1.93
CA ASP A 82 -11.61 -6.20 -0.67
C ASP A 82 -10.80 -7.47 -0.95
N ASP A 83 -9.61 -7.55 -0.39
CA ASP A 83 -8.76 -8.74 -0.43
C ASP A 83 -8.54 -9.38 0.96
N ALA A 84 -9.16 -8.83 2.02
CA ALA A 84 -9.04 -9.26 3.41
C ALA A 84 -7.59 -9.43 3.92
N TYR A 85 -6.61 -8.78 3.28
CA TYR A 85 -5.19 -9.03 3.47
C TYR A 85 -4.78 -10.48 3.19
N ASN A 86 -5.36 -11.10 2.17
CA ASN A 86 -5.02 -12.45 1.69
C ASN A 86 -4.46 -12.40 0.25
N PRO A 87 -3.22 -12.89 0.01
CA PRO A 87 -2.62 -12.86 -1.33
C PRO A 87 -3.41 -13.64 -2.41
N ALA A 88 -4.05 -14.75 -2.05
CA ALA A 88 -4.85 -15.52 -3.02
C ALA A 88 -6.11 -14.76 -3.44
N GLN A 89 -6.79 -14.08 -2.49
CA GLN A 89 -7.91 -13.19 -2.82
C GLN A 89 -7.44 -11.96 -3.62
N THR A 90 -6.24 -11.45 -3.34
CA THR A 90 -5.64 -10.35 -4.12
C THR A 90 -5.47 -10.73 -5.59
N VAL A 91 -5.01 -11.95 -5.87
CA VAL A 91 -4.88 -12.45 -7.25
C VAL A 91 -6.23 -12.50 -7.95
N GLN A 92 -7.27 -13.02 -7.28
CA GLN A 92 -8.63 -13.08 -7.83
C GLN A 92 -9.19 -11.67 -8.10
N ALA A 93 -9.09 -10.77 -7.12
CA ALA A 93 -9.53 -9.39 -7.23
C ALA A 93 -8.80 -8.63 -8.34
N THR A 94 -7.48 -8.83 -8.47
CA THR A 94 -6.68 -8.19 -9.52
C THR A 94 -7.07 -8.69 -10.91
N ARG A 95 -7.33 -10.00 -11.07
CA ARG A 95 -7.84 -10.54 -12.33
C ARG A 95 -9.22 -9.99 -12.66
N GLN A 96 -10.11 -9.85 -11.68
CA GLN A 96 -11.40 -9.21 -11.90
C GLN A 96 -11.22 -7.77 -12.43
N LEU A 97 -10.39 -6.97 -11.76
CA LEU A 97 -10.12 -5.59 -12.15
C LEU A 97 -9.56 -5.48 -13.59
N VAL A 98 -8.63 -6.37 -13.95
CA VAL A 98 -8.00 -6.34 -15.28
C VAL A 98 -8.89 -6.94 -16.36
N GLU A 99 -9.45 -8.12 -16.14
CA GLU A 99 -10.10 -8.91 -17.17
C GLU A 99 -11.58 -8.56 -17.34
N GLN A 100 -12.27 -8.21 -16.26
CA GLN A 100 -13.71 -7.89 -16.30
C GLN A 100 -13.94 -6.38 -16.30
N ASP A 101 -13.33 -5.67 -15.35
CA ASP A 101 -13.54 -4.23 -15.20
C ASP A 101 -12.72 -3.40 -16.20
N LYS A 102 -11.71 -4.02 -16.83
CA LYS A 102 -10.83 -3.39 -17.83
C LYS A 102 -10.21 -2.09 -17.31
N VAL A 103 -9.70 -2.10 -16.09
CA VAL A 103 -9.02 -0.93 -15.51
C VAL A 103 -7.81 -0.53 -16.35
N PHE A 104 -7.52 0.76 -16.40
CA PHE A 104 -6.31 1.29 -17.03
C PHE A 104 -5.06 0.87 -16.25
N ALA A 105 -5.12 0.98 -14.93
CA ALA A 105 -4.02 0.66 -14.03
C ALA A 105 -4.55 0.11 -12.71
N VAL A 106 -3.71 -0.71 -12.05
CA VAL A 106 -3.89 -1.11 -10.65
C VAL A 106 -3.11 -0.13 -9.79
N PHE A 107 -3.81 0.65 -8.98
CA PHE A 107 -3.31 1.74 -8.16
C PHE A 107 -3.37 1.39 -6.67
N ASN A 108 -2.21 1.56 -6.02
CA ASN A 108 -2.05 1.56 -4.56
C ASN A 108 -2.61 0.33 -3.83
N SER A 109 -2.59 -0.85 -4.46
CA SER A 109 -2.87 -2.11 -3.79
C SER A 109 -1.94 -2.31 -2.59
N LEU A 110 -2.48 -2.79 -1.47
CA LEU A 110 -1.77 -2.88 -0.21
C LEU A 110 -1.18 -4.28 0.05
N GLY A 111 0.04 -4.29 0.60
CA GLY A 111 0.68 -5.50 1.13
C GLY A 111 1.84 -6.03 0.28
N THR A 112 2.84 -6.65 0.91
CA THR A 112 4.05 -7.14 0.22
C THR A 112 3.74 -8.38 -0.61
N GLU A 113 3.32 -9.47 0.05
CA GLU A 113 3.01 -10.73 -0.62
C GLU A 113 1.87 -10.58 -1.63
N HIS A 114 0.91 -9.72 -1.31
CA HIS A 114 -0.25 -9.37 -2.15
C HIS A 114 0.20 -8.80 -3.50
N ASN A 115 1.08 -7.79 -3.46
CA ASN A 115 1.58 -7.16 -4.68
C ASN A 115 2.61 -8.02 -5.41
N VAL A 116 3.44 -8.79 -4.70
CA VAL A 116 4.36 -9.74 -5.33
C VAL A 116 3.58 -10.82 -6.09
N ALA A 117 2.49 -11.33 -5.54
CA ALA A 117 1.66 -12.37 -6.15
C ALA A 117 1.00 -11.95 -7.47
N THR A 118 0.79 -10.65 -7.70
CA THR A 118 0.13 -10.13 -8.91
C THR A 118 1.09 -9.43 -9.87
N ARG A 119 2.31 -9.14 -9.43
CA ARG A 119 3.30 -8.37 -10.18
C ARG A 119 3.65 -8.98 -11.53
N ASP A 120 3.96 -10.28 -11.56
CA ASP A 120 4.33 -10.98 -12.80
C ASP A 120 3.18 -10.92 -13.82
N TYR A 121 1.95 -11.17 -13.35
CA TYR A 121 0.74 -11.10 -14.17
C TYR A 121 0.51 -9.70 -14.75
N LEU A 122 0.59 -8.66 -13.93
CA LEU A 122 0.40 -7.27 -14.37
C LEU A 122 1.48 -6.83 -15.37
N ASN A 123 2.74 -7.20 -15.15
CA ASN A 123 3.83 -6.89 -16.08
C ASN A 123 3.71 -7.66 -17.40
N GLN A 124 3.29 -8.93 -17.37
CA GLN A 124 3.05 -9.72 -18.58
C GLN A 124 1.97 -9.09 -19.45
N LEU A 125 0.89 -8.60 -18.84
CA LEU A 125 -0.20 -7.92 -19.54
C LEU A 125 0.05 -6.43 -19.79
N ARG A 126 1.19 -5.90 -19.33
CA ARG A 126 1.55 -4.48 -19.45
C ARG A 126 0.52 -3.54 -18.81
N VAL A 127 -0.17 -4.01 -17.77
CA VAL A 127 -1.08 -3.19 -16.96
C VAL A 127 -0.23 -2.49 -15.88
N PRO A 128 -0.19 -1.15 -15.84
CA PRO A 128 0.58 -0.44 -14.83
C PRO A 128 0.12 -0.79 -13.40
N GLN A 129 1.05 -1.21 -12.56
CA GLN A 129 0.91 -1.38 -11.12
C GLN A 129 1.53 -0.15 -10.44
N LEU A 130 0.70 0.87 -10.23
CA LEU A 130 1.13 2.19 -9.81
C LEU A 130 1.16 2.29 -8.29
N PHE A 131 2.32 2.73 -7.79
CA PHE A 131 2.53 3.13 -6.40
C PHE A 131 2.09 2.09 -5.39
N VAL A 132 2.68 0.90 -5.48
CA VAL A 132 2.46 -0.21 -4.55
C VAL A 132 2.53 0.27 -3.10
N ALA A 133 1.50 -0.04 -2.30
CA ALA A 133 1.47 0.25 -0.86
C ALA A 133 2.23 -0.82 -0.07
N SER A 134 3.54 -0.86 -0.34
CA SER A 134 4.53 -1.61 0.42
C SER A 134 5.92 -0.98 0.22
N GLY A 135 6.70 -0.93 1.29
CA GLY A 135 8.11 -0.56 1.29
C GLY A 135 9.07 -1.72 0.96
N ALA A 136 8.59 -2.88 0.53
CA ALA A 136 9.48 -4.02 0.28
C ALA A 136 10.52 -3.68 -0.78
N THR A 137 11.79 -3.95 -0.47
CA THR A 137 12.95 -3.49 -1.27
C THR A 137 12.91 -4.03 -2.71
N THR A 138 12.25 -5.17 -2.94
CA THR A 138 12.05 -5.76 -4.27
C THR A 138 11.35 -4.81 -5.26
N PHE A 139 10.44 -3.94 -4.81
CA PHE A 139 9.72 -3.02 -5.71
C PHE A 139 10.61 -1.91 -6.27
N GLY A 140 11.69 -1.55 -5.56
CA GLY A 140 12.72 -0.65 -6.07
C GLY A 140 13.86 -1.39 -6.77
N ARG A 141 14.37 -2.47 -6.16
CA ARG A 141 15.52 -3.25 -6.66
C ARG A 141 15.25 -3.89 -8.02
N ASP A 142 14.06 -4.44 -8.21
CA ASP A 142 13.74 -5.29 -9.36
C ASP A 142 13.02 -4.51 -10.49
N HIS A 143 13.05 -3.16 -10.44
CA HIS A 143 12.33 -2.28 -11.37
C HIS A 143 12.65 -2.52 -12.85
N LYS A 144 13.86 -2.98 -13.20
CA LYS A 144 14.22 -3.33 -14.58
C LYS A 144 13.51 -4.60 -15.09
N ARG A 145 13.28 -5.55 -14.19
CA ARG A 145 12.55 -6.78 -14.49
C ARG A 145 11.04 -6.52 -14.53
N TYR A 146 10.58 -5.56 -13.74
CA TYR A 146 9.17 -5.22 -13.58
C TYR A 146 8.91 -3.74 -13.92
N PRO A 147 9.09 -3.33 -15.19
CA PRO A 147 9.00 -1.92 -15.57
C PRO A 147 7.59 -1.32 -15.44
N TYR A 148 6.54 -2.16 -15.35
CA TYR A 148 5.16 -1.71 -15.12
C TYR A 148 4.82 -1.59 -13.63
N THR A 149 5.74 -1.95 -12.73
CA THR A 149 5.52 -1.88 -11.29
C THR A 149 6.35 -0.77 -10.67
N ILE A 150 5.66 0.15 -10.00
CA ILE A 150 6.27 1.32 -9.37
C ILE A 150 5.98 1.26 -7.87
N GLY A 151 7.04 1.19 -7.05
CA GLY A 151 6.93 1.35 -5.60
C GLY A 151 6.70 2.81 -5.19
N PHE A 152 6.23 3.04 -3.96
CA PHE A 152 6.02 4.40 -3.45
C PHE A 152 6.64 4.64 -2.07
N GLN A 153 6.49 3.67 -1.16
CA GLN A 153 6.99 3.81 0.21
C GLN A 153 8.51 3.69 0.29
N PRO A 154 9.15 4.31 1.29
CA PRO A 154 10.56 4.06 1.60
C PRO A 154 10.85 2.57 1.81
N SER A 155 12.07 2.15 1.49
CA SER A 155 12.50 0.76 1.66
C SER A 155 12.42 0.31 3.13
N TYR A 156 11.79 -0.83 3.37
CA TYR A 156 11.76 -1.51 4.67
C TYR A 156 13.15 -1.92 5.14
N GLN A 157 14.02 -2.37 4.23
CA GLN A 157 15.42 -2.65 4.58
C GLN A 157 16.16 -1.39 5.02
N ALA A 158 15.94 -0.25 4.34
CA ALA A 158 16.51 1.03 4.74
C ALA A 158 15.95 1.50 6.09
N GLU A 159 14.65 1.34 6.32
CA GLU A 159 14.00 1.62 7.61
C GLU A 159 14.61 0.78 8.75
N GLY A 160 14.73 -0.53 8.57
CA GLY A 160 15.37 -1.41 9.53
C GLY A 160 16.82 -0.99 9.82
N TRP A 161 17.56 -0.61 8.78
CA TRP A 161 18.93 -0.12 8.90
C TRP A 161 19.02 1.20 9.69
N ILE A 162 18.07 2.12 9.50
CA ILE A 162 17.96 3.35 10.29
C ILE A 162 17.74 3.02 11.76
N TYR A 163 16.84 2.09 12.10
CA TYR A 163 16.63 1.67 13.49
C TYR A 163 17.88 1.05 14.12
N GLY A 164 18.55 0.16 13.38
CA GLY A 164 19.79 -0.46 13.85
C GLY A 164 20.88 0.57 14.11
N THR A 165 21.07 1.52 13.18
CA THR A 165 22.06 2.60 13.30
C THR A 165 21.73 3.55 14.45
N TYR A 166 20.45 3.88 14.63
CA TYR A 166 19.97 4.68 15.76
C TYR A 166 20.29 4.01 17.10
N LEU A 167 19.95 2.73 17.24
CA LEU A 167 20.24 1.97 18.47
C LEU A 167 21.74 1.82 18.71
N ALA A 168 22.53 1.55 17.68
CA ALA A 168 23.98 1.46 17.79
C ALA A 168 24.60 2.75 18.36
N ARG A 169 24.05 3.91 17.99
CA ARG A 169 24.51 5.23 18.46
C ARG A 169 23.99 5.60 19.85
N THR A 170 22.73 5.32 20.14
CA THR A 170 22.03 5.87 21.32
C THR A 170 21.87 4.87 22.46
N LYS A 171 21.93 3.57 22.16
CA LYS A 171 21.70 2.44 23.07
C LYS A 171 22.70 1.30 22.79
N PRO A 172 24.02 1.51 22.89
CA PRO A 172 25.02 0.53 22.48
C PRO A 172 24.93 -0.83 23.22
N GLY A 173 24.29 -0.90 24.38
CA GLY A 173 24.02 -2.13 25.13
C GLY A 173 22.65 -2.77 24.88
N ALA A 174 21.91 -2.35 23.84
CA ALA A 174 20.58 -2.87 23.56
C ALA A 174 20.58 -4.38 23.25
N LYS A 175 19.64 -5.09 23.88
CA LYS A 175 19.27 -6.48 23.62
C LYS A 175 17.88 -6.45 22.99
N ILE A 176 17.83 -6.63 21.69
CA ILE A 176 16.61 -6.48 20.89
C ILE A 176 15.88 -7.83 20.83
N GLY A 177 14.62 -7.84 21.25
CA GLY A 177 13.65 -8.84 20.87
C GLY A 177 12.86 -8.31 19.67
N VAL A 178 12.74 -9.10 18.59
CA VAL A 178 12.03 -8.68 17.37
C VAL A 178 10.77 -9.50 17.22
N LEU A 179 9.61 -8.85 17.20
CA LEU A 179 8.38 -9.43 16.66
C LEU A 179 8.28 -9.03 15.18
N PHE A 180 8.15 -9.99 14.27
CA PHE A 180 8.03 -9.69 12.84
C PHE A 180 6.97 -10.55 12.16
N GLN A 181 6.30 -10.02 11.13
CA GLN A 181 5.45 -10.85 10.27
C GLN A 181 6.33 -11.85 9.51
N ASN A 182 5.97 -13.13 9.49
CA ASN A 182 6.83 -14.21 9.00
C ASN A 182 6.89 -14.34 7.46
N ASP A 183 6.97 -13.22 6.76
CA ASP A 183 6.99 -13.11 5.31
C ASP A 183 8.01 -12.05 4.87
N ASP A 184 8.04 -11.69 3.58
CA ASP A 184 9.04 -10.74 3.07
C ASP A 184 8.88 -9.35 3.68
N TYR A 185 7.70 -8.96 4.14
CA TYR A 185 7.50 -7.68 4.84
C TYR A 185 8.32 -7.62 6.13
N GLY A 186 8.12 -8.58 7.05
CA GLY A 186 8.84 -8.57 8.32
C GLY A 186 10.32 -8.93 8.18
N LYS A 187 10.65 -9.85 7.24
CA LYS A 187 12.03 -10.27 6.99
C LYS A 187 12.89 -9.16 6.39
N ASP A 188 12.33 -8.30 5.53
CA ASP A 188 13.08 -7.19 4.94
C ASP A 188 13.46 -6.12 5.99
N LEU A 189 12.53 -5.78 6.90
CA LEU A 189 12.80 -4.93 8.08
C LEU A 189 13.88 -5.56 8.99
N LEU A 190 13.75 -6.85 9.30
CA LEU A 190 14.70 -7.58 10.14
C LEU A 190 16.10 -7.64 9.51
N ALA A 191 16.19 -7.84 8.19
CA ALA A 191 17.46 -7.81 7.46
C ALA A 191 18.11 -6.42 7.54
N GLY A 192 17.32 -5.36 7.37
CA GLY A 192 17.76 -3.98 7.58
C GLY A 192 18.32 -3.76 8.98
N LEU A 193 17.57 -4.18 10.01
CA LEU A 193 17.98 -4.07 11.40
C LEU A 193 19.32 -4.78 11.67
N ARG A 194 19.46 -6.02 11.19
CA ARG A 194 20.71 -6.80 11.30
C ARG A 194 21.89 -6.06 10.66
N SER A 195 21.69 -5.48 9.48
CA SER A 195 22.71 -4.69 8.80
C SER A 195 23.10 -3.44 9.59
N GLY A 196 22.11 -2.70 10.11
CA GLY A 196 22.33 -1.47 10.87
C GLY A 196 23.11 -1.67 12.18
N ILE A 197 22.99 -2.83 12.81
CA ILE A 197 23.70 -3.14 14.07
C ILE A 197 25.04 -3.86 13.87
N ALA A 198 25.39 -4.29 12.65
CA ALA A 198 26.46 -5.26 12.39
C ALA A 198 27.84 -4.90 12.96
N ARG A 199 28.15 -3.60 13.10
CA ARG A 199 29.43 -3.08 13.63
C ARG A 199 29.29 -2.46 15.02
N SER A 200 28.28 -2.89 15.78
CA SER A 200 27.95 -2.33 17.09
C SER A 200 27.93 -3.41 18.18
N LYS A 201 27.74 -2.98 19.44
CA LYS A 201 27.56 -3.88 20.59
C LYS A 201 26.11 -4.31 20.80
N VAL A 202 25.18 -3.76 20.00
CA VAL A 202 23.75 -4.10 20.04
C VAL A 202 23.55 -5.52 19.50
N LYS A 203 22.67 -6.29 20.14
CA LYS A 203 22.40 -7.69 19.77
C LYS A 203 20.90 -7.93 19.61
N ILE A 204 20.52 -8.66 18.57
CA ILE A 204 19.21 -9.31 18.53
C ILE A 204 19.32 -10.60 19.35
N VAL A 205 18.62 -10.66 20.48
CA VAL A 205 18.66 -11.82 21.41
C VAL A 205 17.56 -12.83 21.13
N ALA A 206 16.48 -12.40 20.48
CA ALA A 206 15.44 -13.28 19.94
C ALA A 206 14.69 -12.57 18.79
N ALA A 207 14.20 -13.36 17.84
CA ALA A 207 13.33 -12.89 16.78
C ALA A 207 12.21 -13.91 16.59
N GLU A 208 10.97 -13.49 16.82
CA GLU A 208 9.79 -14.34 16.79
C GLU A 208 8.88 -13.90 15.64
N GLY A 209 8.59 -14.85 14.74
CA GLY A 209 7.68 -14.66 13.62
C GLY A 209 6.21 -14.84 14.04
N TYR A 210 5.33 -14.09 13.41
CA TYR A 210 3.88 -14.34 13.45
C TYR A 210 3.29 -14.42 12.04
N GLU A 211 2.24 -15.22 11.89
CA GLU A 211 1.52 -15.35 10.62
C GLU A 211 0.44 -14.27 10.49
N ALA A 212 0.21 -13.73 9.30
CA ALA A 212 -0.79 -12.66 9.09
C ALA A 212 -2.21 -13.06 9.57
N ALA A 213 -2.54 -14.35 9.48
CA ALA A 213 -3.80 -14.93 9.92
C ALA A 213 -3.86 -15.24 11.43
N ALA A 214 -2.78 -15.02 12.19
CA ALA A 214 -2.75 -15.34 13.61
C ALA A 214 -3.78 -14.52 14.41
N THR A 215 -4.35 -15.15 15.43
CA THR A 215 -5.29 -14.48 16.34
C THR A 215 -4.56 -13.47 17.22
N ASP A 216 -3.41 -13.88 17.77
CA ASP A 216 -2.59 -13.08 18.68
C ASP A 216 -1.09 -13.41 18.59
N VAL A 217 -0.29 -12.68 19.37
CA VAL A 217 1.18 -12.81 19.48
C VAL A 217 1.66 -12.98 20.92
N GLN A 218 0.78 -13.42 21.85
CA GLN A 218 1.10 -13.46 23.27
C GLN A 218 2.32 -14.36 23.56
N SER A 219 2.36 -15.54 22.92
CA SER A 219 3.45 -16.49 23.12
C SER A 219 4.80 -15.96 22.62
N GLN A 220 4.80 -15.25 21.50
CA GLN A 220 5.98 -14.61 20.91
C GLN A 220 6.51 -13.54 21.86
N ILE A 221 5.65 -12.65 22.35
CA ILE A 221 6.04 -11.60 23.29
C ILE A 221 6.63 -12.17 24.59
N ALA A 222 6.04 -13.25 25.12
CA ALA A 222 6.58 -13.93 26.29
C ALA A 222 8.00 -14.50 26.07
N LYS A 223 8.25 -15.12 24.91
CA LYS A 223 9.59 -15.61 24.53
C LYS A 223 10.60 -14.49 24.36
N LEU A 224 10.22 -13.38 23.72
CA LEU A 224 11.08 -12.20 23.57
C LEU A 224 11.49 -11.63 24.93
N LYS A 225 10.55 -11.55 25.89
CA LYS A 225 10.86 -11.17 27.28
C LYS A 225 11.81 -12.17 27.94
N ALA A 226 11.52 -13.46 27.84
CA ALA A 226 12.32 -14.53 28.46
C ALA A 226 13.76 -14.58 27.92
N ALA A 227 13.99 -14.19 26.66
CA ALA A 227 15.31 -14.04 26.08
C ALA A 227 16.13 -12.86 26.65
N GLY A 228 15.57 -12.08 27.59
CA GLY A 228 16.25 -10.98 28.26
C GLY A 228 16.36 -9.72 27.40
N ALA A 229 15.43 -9.53 26.45
CA ALA A 229 15.36 -8.32 25.65
C ALA A 229 15.00 -7.10 26.51
N ASN A 230 15.71 -5.99 26.30
CA ASN A 230 15.43 -4.68 26.91
C ASN A 230 14.94 -3.65 25.87
N THR A 231 14.92 -4.04 24.61
CA THR A 231 14.37 -3.28 23.47
C THR A 231 13.46 -4.21 22.70
N LEU A 232 12.26 -3.77 22.34
CA LEU A 232 11.29 -4.53 21.56
C LEU A 232 11.11 -3.86 20.19
N ALA A 233 11.52 -4.55 19.13
CA ALA A 233 11.23 -4.14 17.78
C ALA A 233 9.91 -4.77 17.33
N LEU A 234 8.91 -3.94 17.03
CA LEU A 234 7.60 -4.32 16.50
C LEU A 234 7.61 -4.06 14.99
N PHE A 235 7.98 -5.08 14.22
CA PHE A 235 7.96 -5.09 12.75
C PHE A 235 6.70 -5.79 12.26
N ALA A 236 5.57 -5.17 12.58
CA ALA A 236 4.26 -5.81 12.57
C ALA A 236 3.22 -4.92 11.90
N THR A 237 2.07 -5.47 11.51
CA THR A 237 0.89 -4.67 11.13
C THR A 237 0.17 -4.15 12.37
N PRO A 238 -0.75 -3.17 12.26
CA PRO A 238 -1.23 -2.41 13.41
C PRO A 238 -1.86 -3.25 14.50
N LYS A 239 -2.67 -4.26 14.13
CA LYS A 239 -3.26 -5.21 15.09
C LYS A 239 -2.20 -5.86 15.98
N PHE A 240 -1.16 -6.42 15.37
CA PHE A 240 -0.12 -7.17 16.07
C PHE A 240 0.88 -6.26 16.77
N ALA A 241 1.12 -5.05 16.27
CA ALA A 241 1.88 -4.01 16.99
C ALA A 241 1.16 -3.60 18.29
N ILE A 242 -0.16 -3.34 18.22
CA ILE A 242 -0.99 -3.07 19.41
C ILE A 242 -0.92 -4.24 20.39
N GLN A 243 -1.10 -5.48 19.93
CA GLN A 243 -0.98 -6.67 20.78
C GLN A 243 0.42 -6.81 21.39
N GLY A 244 1.48 -6.45 20.66
CA GLY A 244 2.84 -6.43 21.16
C GLY A 244 3.01 -5.54 22.39
N TYR A 245 2.47 -4.32 22.33
CA TYR A 245 2.41 -3.40 23.47
C TYR A 245 1.57 -3.95 24.63
N VAL A 246 0.35 -4.38 24.34
CA VAL A 246 -0.60 -4.90 25.33
C VAL A 246 -0.02 -6.09 26.09
N PHE A 247 0.53 -7.07 25.39
CA PHE A 247 1.08 -8.26 26.04
C PHE A 247 2.39 -7.98 26.76
N ALA A 248 3.23 -7.05 26.27
CA ALA A 248 4.41 -6.62 27.01
C ALA A 248 4.00 -5.97 28.35
N ASN A 249 3.01 -5.08 28.32
CA ASN A 249 2.48 -4.43 29.52
C ASN A 249 1.87 -5.43 30.52
N ARG A 250 1.05 -6.39 30.05
CA ARG A 250 0.47 -7.45 30.89
C ARG A 250 1.52 -8.34 31.55
N LEU A 251 2.68 -8.48 30.94
CA LEU A 251 3.82 -9.20 31.52
C LEU A 251 4.66 -8.33 32.46
N GLY A 252 4.29 -7.08 32.71
CA GLY A 252 5.12 -6.11 33.45
C GLY A 252 6.46 -5.83 32.76
N TRP A 253 6.51 -5.96 31.43
CA TRP A 253 7.70 -5.75 30.64
C TRP A 253 7.60 -4.42 29.88
N HIS A 254 8.49 -3.48 30.21
CA HIS A 254 8.51 -2.13 29.65
C HIS A 254 9.83 -1.86 28.90
N PRO A 255 10.09 -2.57 27.79
CA PRO A 255 11.28 -2.32 26.97
C PRO A 255 11.14 -0.98 26.22
N LEU A 256 12.28 -0.44 25.75
CA LEU A 256 12.21 0.58 24.71
C LEU A 256 11.58 -0.03 23.46
N ALA A 257 10.49 0.55 22.95
CA ALA A 257 9.87 0.08 21.72
C ALA A 257 10.45 0.79 20.49
N ILE A 258 10.84 0.00 19.50
CA ILE A 258 11.05 0.45 18.12
C ILE A 258 9.88 -0.05 17.30
N VAL A 259 9.14 0.83 16.64
CA VAL A 259 7.97 0.45 15.83
C VAL A 259 8.18 0.85 14.40
N ASN A 260 7.84 -0.03 13.47
CA ASN A 260 7.95 0.29 12.07
C ASN A 260 6.89 1.33 11.62
N ALA A 261 7.18 2.07 10.56
CA ALA A 261 6.48 3.28 10.14
C ALA A 261 5.01 3.04 9.83
N VAL A 262 4.68 1.87 9.27
CA VAL A 262 3.29 1.55 8.91
C VAL A 262 2.44 1.16 10.11
N SER A 263 3.00 1.08 11.32
CA SER A 263 2.28 0.80 12.57
C SER A 263 2.51 1.85 13.66
N SER A 264 3.19 2.97 13.35
CA SER A 264 3.53 4.01 14.32
C SER A 264 2.60 5.24 14.31
N ALA A 265 1.52 5.17 13.55
CA ALA A 265 0.54 6.24 13.45
C ALA A 265 -0.08 6.62 14.81
N SER A 266 -0.35 7.91 15.02
CA SER A 266 -0.89 8.43 16.29
C SER A 266 -2.21 7.78 16.75
N ASN A 267 -3.09 7.39 15.81
CA ASN A 267 -4.29 6.62 16.12
C ASN A 267 -3.97 5.19 16.60
N ILE A 268 -2.95 4.55 16.03
CA ILE A 268 -2.50 3.21 16.46
C ILE A 268 -1.85 3.28 17.85
N MET A 269 -1.01 4.28 18.10
CA MET A 269 -0.41 4.49 19.43
C MET A 269 -1.48 4.75 20.50
N THR A 270 -2.51 5.54 20.18
CA THR A 270 -3.67 5.75 21.07
C THR A 270 -4.35 4.42 21.43
N LEU A 271 -4.62 3.56 20.44
CA LEU A 271 -5.25 2.25 20.67
C LEU A 271 -4.36 1.31 21.52
N ALA A 272 -3.04 1.39 21.35
CA ALA A 272 -2.08 0.58 22.11
C ALA A 272 -1.88 1.04 23.58
N SER A 273 -2.35 2.24 23.96
CA SER A 273 -2.14 2.82 25.30
C SER A 273 -3.02 2.25 26.43
N GLU A 274 -3.80 1.18 26.19
CA GLU A 274 -4.70 0.52 27.16
C GLU A 274 -5.45 1.49 28.10
N GLY A 275 -6.20 2.45 27.55
CA GLY A 275 -7.08 3.32 28.35
C GLY A 275 -6.44 4.61 28.88
N ASN A 276 -5.66 5.30 28.05
CA ASN A 276 -5.01 6.60 28.33
C ASN A 276 -3.86 6.56 29.35
N SER A 277 -3.37 5.36 29.69
CA SER A 277 -2.07 5.20 30.33
C SER A 277 -0.99 5.29 29.24
N ASN A 278 -0.61 6.51 28.86
CA ASN A 278 0.40 6.76 27.82
C ASN A 278 1.72 5.98 28.07
N ARG A 279 2.00 5.56 29.31
CA ARG A 279 3.18 4.81 29.73
C ARG A 279 3.51 3.60 28.86
N THR A 280 2.51 2.92 28.28
CA THR A 280 2.74 1.70 27.49
C THR A 280 3.41 1.98 26.15
N VAL A 281 3.15 3.15 25.56
CA VAL A 281 3.66 3.56 24.22
C VAL A 281 4.59 4.77 24.31
N GLU A 282 4.83 5.26 25.52
CA GLU A 282 5.67 6.43 25.76
C GLU A 282 7.13 6.12 25.41
N ASN A 283 7.81 7.11 24.81
CA ASN A 283 9.19 6.99 24.33
C ASN A 283 9.42 5.97 23.20
N SER A 284 8.36 5.42 22.61
CA SER A 284 8.48 4.61 21.40
C SER A 284 9.12 5.39 20.27
N VAL A 285 10.01 4.74 19.54
CA VAL A 285 10.75 5.34 18.43
C VAL A 285 10.31 4.71 17.13
N SER A 286 10.04 5.55 16.13
CA SER A 286 9.74 5.15 14.77
C SER A 286 10.31 6.18 13.79
N ILE A 287 10.46 5.81 12.53
CA ILE A 287 10.61 6.79 11.47
C ILE A 287 9.24 7.36 11.10
N ALA A 288 9.22 8.60 10.62
CA ALA A 288 8.05 9.20 9.99
C ALA A 288 8.45 9.68 8.59
N PHE A 289 7.75 9.21 7.56
CA PHE A 289 7.94 9.64 6.17
C PHE A 289 6.77 10.48 5.65
N LEU A 290 5.73 10.65 6.46
CA LEU A 290 4.55 11.48 6.19
C LEU A 290 4.41 12.56 7.26
N LYS A 291 3.69 13.63 6.92
CA LYS A 291 3.24 14.62 7.91
C LYS A 291 2.12 14.00 8.76
N ASP A 292 2.32 13.94 10.07
CA ASP A 292 1.29 13.47 11.00
C ASP A 292 0.19 14.55 11.14
N PRO A 293 -1.10 14.22 10.88
CA PRO A 293 -2.19 15.18 10.97
C PRO A 293 -2.51 15.66 12.38
N THR A 294 -1.98 15.01 13.41
CA THR A 294 -2.13 15.38 14.82
C THR A 294 -0.99 16.27 15.33
N ASP A 295 0.13 16.34 14.61
CA ASP A 295 1.28 17.15 15.00
C ASP A 295 1.02 18.64 14.74
N ALA A 296 1.10 19.44 15.81
CA ALA A 296 0.85 20.87 15.77
C ALA A 296 1.75 21.63 14.80
N ARG A 297 2.96 21.12 14.50
CA ARG A 297 3.88 21.70 13.53
C ARG A 297 3.26 21.82 12.14
N TRP A 298 2.37 20.89 11.76
CA TRP A 298 1.72 20.87 10.45
C TRP A 298 0.35 21.54 10.42
N ARG A 299 -0.08 22.18 11.51
CA ARG A 299 -1.39 22.84 11.59
C ARG A 299 -1.56 23.92 10.51
N ALA A 300 -0.53 24.73 10.28
CA ALA A 300 -0.58 25.82 9.30
C ALA A 300 -0.16 25.40 7.88
N ASP A 301 0.34 24.18 7.70
CA ASP A 301 0.87 23.67 6.43
C ASP A 301 -0.19 23.61 5.33
N ALA A 302 0.18 24.04 4.11
CA ALA A 302 -0.75 24.13 2.99
C ALA A 302 -1.28 22.76 2.54
N ALA A 303 -0.42 21.73 2.48
CA ALA A 303 -0.84 20.39 2.09
C ALA A 303 -1.76 19.78 3.15
N MET A 304 -1.49 20.01 4.43
CA MET A 304 -2.36 19.53 5.51
C MET A 304 -3.69 20.29 5.61
N LYS A 305 -3.71 21.60 5.28
CA LYS A 305 -4.96 22.36 5.13
C LYS A 305 -5.80 21.80 3.98
N LEU A 306 -5.17 21.53 2.83
CA LEU A 306 -5.84 20.91 1.70
C LEU A 306 -6.40 19.54 2.10
N TYR A 307 -5.59 18.68 2.71
CA TYR A 307 -6.01 17.36 3.19
C TYR A 307 -7.26 17.43 4.08
N ARG A 308 -7.26 18.29 5.10
CA ARG A 308 -8.43 18.44 5.98
C ARG A 308 -9.66 18.92 5.22
N SER A 309 -9.50 19.85 4.26
CA SER A 309 -10.61 20.36 3.45
C SER A 309 -11.19 19.29 2.51
N VAL A 310 -10.32 18.47 1.91
CA VAL A 310 -10.69 17.37 1.01
C VAL A 310 -11.45 16.32 1.81
N LEU A 311 -10.86 15.85 2.91
CA LEU A 311 -11.46 14.78 3.70
C LEU A 311 -12.81 15.20 4.30
N ALA A 312 -12.93 16.43 4.80
CA ALA A 312 -14.19 16.94 5.34
C ALA A 312 -15.32 16.98 4.31
N ARG A 313 -15.01 17.25 3.04
CA ARG A 313 -16.02 17.38 1.98
C ARG A 313 -16.31 16.07 1.26
N TYR A 314 -15.30 15.27 0.98
CA TYR A 314 -15.37 14.12 0.08
C TYR A 314 -15.27 12.76 0.79
N ALA A 315 -14.94 12.72 2.08
CA ALA A 315 -14.95 11.49 2.89
C ALA A 315 -15.72 11.70 4.19
N ARG A 316 -17.03 11.98 4.09
CA ARG A 316 -17.89 12.21 5.26
C ARG A 316 -17.78 11.09 6.28
N GLY A 317 -17.51 11.44 7.54
CA GLY A 317 -17.29 10.48 8.63
C GLY A 317 -15.88 9.89 8.71
N ALA A 318 -14.94 10.31 7.86
CA ALA A 318 -13.53 9.94 8.00
C ALA A 318 -12.88 10.72 9.15
N ASN A 319 -12.00 10.05 9.89
CA ASN A 319 -11.22 10.69 10.93
C ASN A 319 -10.04 11.44 10.31
N ALA A 320 -10.07 12.78 10.34
CA ALA A 320 -8.99 13.63 9.83
C ALA A 320 -7.68 13.55 10.63
N LYS A 321 -7.66 12.84 11.77
CA LYS A 321 -6.46 12.55 12.55
C LYS A 321 -5.80 11.23 12.16
N ASP A 322 -6.39 10.46 11.26
CA ASP A 322 -5.84 9.18 10.81
C ASP A 322 -4.83 9.41 9.68
N VAL A 323 -3.56 9.07 9.95
CA VAL A 323 -2.45 9.25 9.00
C VAL A 323 -2.62 8.40 7.74
N TYR A 324 -3.38 7.30 7.78
CA TYR A 324 -3.57 6.46 6.60
C TYR A 324 -4.38 7.16 5.51
N HIS A 325 -5.31 8.05 5.89
CA HIS A 325 -5.95 8.92 4.91
C HIS A 325 -4.95 9.90 4.27
N VAL A 326 -3.97 10.41 5.05
CA VAL A 326 -2.92 11.29 4.53
C VAL A 326 -2.06 10.54 3.52
N TYR A 327 -1.68 9.30 3.83
CA TYR A 327 -0.96 8.43 2.89
C TYR A 327 -1.73 8.24 1.59
N GLY A 328 -2.98 7.78 1.67
CA GLY A 328 -3.82 7.55 0.48
C GLY A 328 -3.97 8.81 -0.39
N MET A 329 -4.22 9.96 0.23
CA MET A 329 -4.28 11.23 -0.48
C MET A 329 -2.93 11.64 -1.10
N ALA A 330 -1.81 11.41 -0.42
CA ALA A 330 -0.48 11.70 -0.95
C ALA A 330 -0.17 10.85 -2.19
N VAL A 331 -0.53 9.57 -2.19
CA VAL A 331 -0.33 8.70 -3.35
C VAL A 331 -1.25 9.11 -4.50
N ALA A 332 -2.53 9.39 -4.21
CA ALA A 332 -3.48 9.87 -5.21
C ALA A 332 -3.06 11.22 -5.83
N HIS A 333 -2.46 12.11 -5.02
CA HIS A 333 -1.87 13.36 -5.49
C HIS A 333 -0.76 13.11 -6.52
N GLU A 334 0.17 12.21 -6.25
CA GLU A 334 1.24 11.88 -7.20
C GLU A 334 0.70 11.17 -8.46
N THR A 335 -0.30 10.30 -8.33
CA THR A 335 -0.99 9.70 -9.49
C THR A 335 -1.60 10.75 -10.40
N VAL A 336 -2.29 11.74 -9.84
CA VAL A 336 -2.87 12.83 -10.65
C VAL A 336 -1.79 13.65 -11.34
N ARG A 337 -0.62 13.84 -10.72
CA ARG A 337 0.52 14.52 -11.38
C ARG A 337 1.06 13.70 -12.54
N VAL A 338 1.23 12.38 -12.36
CA VAL A 338 1.70 11.48 -13.43
C VAL A 338 0.71 11.41 -14.59
N LEU A 339 -0.59 11.32 -14.33
CA LEU A 339 -1.61 11.28 -15.38
C LEU A 339 -1.76 12.60 -16.16
N LYS A 340 -1.27 13.72 -15.61
CA LYS A 340 -1.28 15.04 -16.26
C LYS A 340 -0.04 15.32 -17.10
N ALA A 341 1.07 14.64 -16.80
CA ALA A 341 2.34 14.80 -17.52
C ALA A 341 2.24 14.20 -18.92
#